data_AF-A0A329HRD2-F1
#
_entry.id   AF-A0A329HRD2-F1
#
_cell.length_a   1.000
_cell.length_b   1.000
_cell.length_c   1.000
_cell.angle_alpha   90.00
_cell.angle_beta   90.00
_cell.angle_gamma   90.00
#
_symmetry.space_group_name_H-M   'P 1'
#
loop_
_entity.id
_entity.type
_entity.pdbx_description
1 polymer ?
#
loop_
_entity_poly.entity_id
_entity_poly.type
_entity_poly.pdbx_seq_one_letter_code
_entity_poly.pdbx_strand_id
1 'polypeptide(L)'
;MHAADNGLDAAGFIRQVPVLPFQHEYQAVLTAVCSQLPALLGAHLVALYVYGSVAEGRARPAQSDLDLTLILSDACPSTQVNELEHLRRTLELGHPEVSKIDFDLGRRAEALASANRLSWGFWLKHHCRWLWGEDLARRFTPFKPDAAIARAVNGTVIPVLEGYLPTLVTGTLPVERLRLQREAARRLLRALLVLRRPDEIDWPWTLEEHRTRALRLYPEQGVAIEFFYTEALQPQAAAAEFRQRLAAFLGWFAQQQRSPEP
;
A
#
# COMPACT_ATOMS: atom_id res chain seq x y z
N MET A 1 6.61 -3.75 27.24
CA MET A 1 7.79 -3.20 26.54
C MET A 1 8.09 -4.14 25.38
N HIS A 2 7.38 -3.99 24.26
CA HIS A 2 7.75 -4.73 23.04
C HIS A 2 9.06 -4.14 22.55
N ALA A 3 10.10 -4.96 22.39
CA ALA A 3 11.31 -4.51 21.71
C ALA A 3 10.88 -3.89 20.38
N ALA A 4 11.32 -2.65 20.12
CA ALA A 4 11.02 -1.97 18.87
C ALA A 4 11.56 -2.84 17.74
N ASP A 5 10.63 -3.48 17.07
CA ASP A 5 10.92 -4.40 16.00
C ASP A 5 11.38 -3.54 14.83
N ASN A 6 12.68 -3.51 14.55
CA ASN A 6 13.31 -2.58 13.62
C ASN A 6 12.94 -2.84 12.14
N GLY A 7 11.91 -3.65 11.87
CA GLY A 7 11.46 -3.99 10.52
C GLY A 7 12.39 -4.90 9.73
N LEU A 8 13.47 -5.39 10.35
CA LEU A 8 14.44 -6.30 9.72
C LEU A 8 14.39 -7.72 10.27
N ASP A 9 14.82 -8.68 9.46
CA ASP A 9 15.13 -10.04 9.92
C ASP A 9 16.53 -10.13 10.54
N ALA A 10 16.90 -11.31 11.06
CA ALA A 10 18.20 -11.54 11.70
C ALA A 10 19.42 -11.35 10.77
N ALA A 11 19.22 -11.37 9.45
CA ALA A 11 20.25 -11.15 8.45
C ALA A 11 20.29 -9.70 7.94
N GLY A 12 19.44 -8.83 8.50
CA GLY A 12 19.36 -7.41 8.16
C GLY A 12 18.61 -7.11 6.87
N PHE A 13 17.81 -8.04 6.35
CA PHE A 13 16.89 -7.77 5.25
C PHE A 13 15.59 -7.18 5.79
N ILE A 14 14.96 -6.33 4.99
CA ILE A 14 13.60 -5.86 5.25
C ILE A 14 12.69 -7.09 5.39
N ARG A 15 11.81 -7.08 6.37
CA ARG A 15 10.89 -8.21 6.59
C ARG A 15 9.98 -8.45 5.40
N GLN A 16 9.54 -9.69 5.32
CA GLN A 16 8.53 -10.12 4.39
C GLN A 16 7.24 -10.38 5.16
N VAL A 17 6.10 -10.30 4.46
CA VAL A 17 4.83 -10.74 5.05
C VAL A 17 4.97 -12.18 5.58
N PRO A 18 4.55 -12.46 6.82
CA PRO A 18 4.63 -13.81 7.38
C PRO A 18 3.92 -14.85 6.51
N VAL A 19 4.56 -16.00 6.33
CA VAL A 19 3.95 -17.16 5.67
C VAL A 19 3.23 -18.01 6.73
N LEU A 20 2.04 -17.56 7.10
CA LEU A 20 1.14 -18.24 8.04
C LEU A 20 -0.14 -18.68 7.31
N PRO A 21 -0.87 -19.71 7.76
CA PRO A 21 -2.20 -19.99 7.22
C PRO A 21 -3.06 -18.71 7.19
N PHE A 22 -3.80 -18.48 6.11
CA PHE A 22 -4.76 -17.38 6.08
C PHE A 22 -5.83 -17.61 7.16
N GLN A 23 -6.30 -16.51 7.75
CA GLN A 23 -7.42 -16.49 8.70
C GLN A 23 -8.62 -17.23 8.08
N HIS A 24 -9.26 -18.10 8.88
CA HIS A 24 -10.30 -19.01 8.40
C HIS A 24 -11.48 -18.27 7.77
N GLU A 25 -11.83 -17.11 8.32
CA GLU A 25 -12.92 -16.23 7.89
C GLU A 25 -12.77 -15.78 6.43
N TYR A 26 -11.54 -15.74 5.89
CA TYR A 26 -11.24 -15.28 4.54
C TYR A 26 -11.02 -16.42 3.54
N GLN A 27 -11.09 -17.69 3.97
CA GLN A 27 -10.84 -18.82 3.08
C GLN A 27 -11.87 -18.91 1.94
N ALA A 28 -13.13 -18.56 2.21
CA ALA A 28 -14.19 -18.58 1.21
C ALA A 28 -13.89 -17.59 0.07
N VAL A 29 -13.65 -16.31 0.40
CA VAL A 29 -13.29 -15.31 -0.62
C VAL A 29 -11.98 -15.63 -1.33
N LEU A 30 -10.96 -16.11 -0.61
CA LEU A 30 -9.68 -16.49 -1.24
C LEU A 30 -9.84 -17.67 -2.22
N THR A 31 -10.71 -18.63 -1.90
CA THR A 31 -11.04 -19.74 -2.80
C THR A 31 -11.80 -19.24 -4.03
N ALA A 32 -12.75 -18.32 -3.83
CA ALA A 32 -13.52 -17.72 -4.92
C ALA A 32 -12.64 -16.93 -5.88
N VAL A 33 -11.71 -16.10 -5.38
CA VAL A 33 -10.80 -15.34 -6.26
C VAL A 33 -9.82 -16.27 -6.98
N CYS A 34 -9.36 -17.35 -6.34
CA CYS A 34 -8.49 -18.35 -6.98
C CYS A 34 -9.20 -19.21 -8.03
N SER A 35 -10.54 -19.22 -8.08
CA SER A 35 -11.28 -19.92 -9.13
C SER A 35 -11.77 -18.97 -10.23
N GLN A 36 -12.36 -17.83 -9.85
CA GLN A 36 -13.04 -16.92 -10.77
C GLN A 36 -12.05 -16.05 -11.57
N LEU A 37 -10.95 -15.59 -10.96
CA LEU A 37 -9.97 -14.77 -11.69
C LEU A 37 -9.27 -15.58 -12.80
N PRO A 38 -8.77 -16.80 -12.55
CA PRO A 38 -8.25 -17.63 -13.64
C PRO A 38 -9.30 -18.01 -14.67
N ALA A 39 -10.55 -18.24 -14.28
CA ALA A 39 -11.63 -18.54 -15.23
C ALA A 39 -11.93 -17.35 -16.17
N LEU A 40 -11.89 -16.13 -15.64
CA LEU A 40 -12.13 -14.91 -16.43
C LEU A 40 -10.95 -14.57 -17.36
N LEU A 41 -9.73 -14.58 -16.82
CA LEU A 41 -8.54 -14.08 -17.53
C LEU A 41 -7.80 -15.18 -18.31
N GLY A 42 -8.04 -16.45 -17.99
CA GLY A 42 -7.36 -17.59 -18.62
C GLY A 42 -5.84 -17.45 -18.58
N ALA A 43 -5.20 -17.65 -19.73
CA ALA A 43 -3.75 -17.53 -19.89
C ALA A 43 -3.20 -16.10 -19.67
N HIS A 44 -4.07 -15.09 -19.58
CA HIS A 44 -3.64 -13.72 -19.36
C HIS A 44 -3.37 -13.39 -17.89
N LEU A 45 -3.89 -14.16 -16.93
CA LEU A 45 -3.47 -14.05 -15.53
C LEU A 45 -2.16 -14.82 -15.34
N VAL A 46 -1.07 -14.11 -15.07
CA VAL A 46 0.26 -14.71 -14.84
C VAL A 46 0.44 -15.07 -13.38
N ALA A 47 0.06 -14.18 -12.48
CA ALA A 47 0.22 -14.38 -11.05
C ALA A 47 -0.85 -13.62 -10.26
N LEU A 48 -1.24 -14.19 -9.12
CA LEU A 48 -2.16 -13.59 -8.17
C LEU A 48 -1.53 -13.59 -6.78
N TYR A 49 -1.57 -12.45 -6.13
CA TYR A 49 -1.09 -12.25 -4.78
C TYR A 49 -2.15 -11.57 -3.92
N VAL A 50 -2.06 -11.78 -2.62
CA VAL A 50 -2.74 -10.96 -1.61
C VAL A 50 -1.71 -10.15 -0.84
N TYR A 51 -2.05 -8.90 -0.52
CA TYR A 51 -1.26 -8.04 0.35
C TYR A 51 -2.13 -7.47 1.48
N GLY A 52 -1.58 -6.53 2.26
CA GLY A 52 -2.33 -5.85 3.31
C GLY A 52 -2.69 -6.75 4.49
N SER A 53 -3.75 -6.37 5.22
CA SER A 53 -4.08 -6.99 6.51
C SER A 53 -4.42 -8.47 6.42
N VAL A 54 -5.02 -8.92 5.31
CA VAL A 54 -5.32 -10.35 5.05
C VAL A 54 -4.04 -11.14 4.87
N ALA A 55 -3.09 -10.61 4.09
CA ALA A 55 -1.78 -11.23 3.93
C ALA A 55 -1.01 -11.31 5.26
N GLU A 56 -1.08 -10.25 6.06
CA GLU A 56 -0.43 -10.13 7.37
C GLU A 56 -1.13 -10.94 8.48
N GLY A 57 -2.31 -11.52 8.24
CA GLY A 57 -3.05 -12.31 9.25
C GLY A 57 -3.65 -11.48 10.38
N ARG A 58 -3.90 -10.18 10.14
CA ARG A 58 -4.47 -9.23 11.12
C ARG A 58 -5.75 -8.58 10.62
N ALA A 59 -6.38 -9.15 9.59
CA ALA A 59 -7.62 -8.66 9.05
C ALA A 59 -8.77 -8.87 10.03
N ARG A 60 -9.72 -7.95 10.00
CA ARG A 60 -10.91 -7.95 10.84
C ARG A 60 -12.15 -8.11 9.96
N PRO A 61 -13.00 -9.12 10.18
CA PRO A 61 -14.18 -9.35 9.36
C PRO A 61 -15.05 -8.10 9.24
N ALA A 62 -15.58 -7.86 8.03
CA ALA A 62 -16.41 -6.71 7.65
C ALA A 62 -15.76 -5.32 7.80
N GLN A 63 -14.50 -5.24 8.25
CA GLN A 63 -13.76 -3.99 8.46
C GLN A 63 -12.48 -3.88 7.62
N SER A 64 -11.93 -5.03 7.21
CA SER A 64 -10.73 -5.10 6.40
C SER A 64 -11.07 -5.37 4.94
N ASP A 65 -10.29 -4.72 4.10
CA ASP A 65 -10.34 -4.87 2.65
C ASP A 65 -9.60 -6.15 2.25
N LEU A 66 -9.97 -6.73 1.10
CA LEU A 66 -9.16 -7.73 0.42
C LEU A 66 -8.41 -7.07 -0.72
N ASP A 67 -7.12 -6.91 -0.48
CA ASP A 67 -6.16 -6.24 -1.34
C ASP A 67 -5.42 -7.29 -2.20
N LEU A 68 -5.63 -7.29 -3.51
CA LEU A 68 -5.00 -8.25 -4.43
C LEU A 68 -4.09 -7.56 -5.44
N THR A 69 -2.96 -8.20 -5.74
CA THR A 69 -2.10 -7.82 -6.86
C THR A 69 -2.21 -8.86 -7.96
N LEU A 70 -2.63 -8.43 -9.15
CA LEU A 70 -2.77 -9.28 -10.34
C LEU A 70 -1.67 -8.91 -11.33
N ILE A 71 -0.80 -9.87 -11.65
CA ILE A 71 0.15 -9.71 -12.75
C ILE A 71 -0.45 -10.33 -14.00
N LEU A 72 -0.66 -9.49 -15.00
CA LEU A 72 -1.22 -9.85 -16.28
C LEU A 72 -0.13 -10.03 -17.34
N SER A 73 -0.39 -10.90 -18.31
CA SER A 73 0.45 -10.99 -19.51
C SER A 73 0.46 -9.65 -20.26
N ASP A 74 1.54 -9.35 -20.96
CA ASP A 74 1.66 -8.12 -21.74
C ASP A 74 0.63 -8.05 -22.88
N ALA A 75 0.15 -9.21 -23.34
CA ALA A 75 -0.89 -9.34 -24.36
C ALA A 75 -2.34 -9.28 -23.83
N CYS A 76 -2.57 -9.12 -22.50
CA CYS A 76 -3.93 -9.08 -21.95
C CYS A 76 -4.72 -7.89 -22.55
N PRO A 77 -5.84 -8.15 -23.25
CA PRO A 77 -6.65 -7.10 -23.85
C PRO A 77 -7.28 -6.19 -22.79
N SER A 78 -7.47 -4.91 -23.11
CA SER A 78 -8.17 -3.97 -22.25
C SER A 78 -9.62 -4.37 -21.99
N THR A 79 -10.27 -5.05 -22.94
CA THR A 79 -11.64 -5.58 -22.77
C THR A 79 -11.72 -6.57 -21.61
N GLN A 80 -10.76 -7.49 -21.48
CA GLN A 80 -10.70 -8.40 -20.33
C GLN A 80 -10.38 -7.68 -19.02
N VAL A 81 -9.52 -6.66 -19.06
CA VAL A 81 -9.25 -5.84 -17.87
C VAL A 81 -10.52 -5.13 -17.41
N ASN A 82 -11.36 -4.65 -18.33
CA ASN A 82 -12.62 -3.99 -17.98
C ASN A 82 -13.63 -4.94 -17.30
N GLU A 83 -13.62 -6.23 -17.64
CA GLU A 83 -14.48 -7.25 -17.00
C GLU A 83 -14.12 -7.47 -15.52
N LEU A 84 -12.90 -7.14 -15.10
CA LEU A 84 -12.49 -7.28 -13.69
C LEU A 84 -13.35 -6.45 -12.76
N GLU A 85 -13.83 -5.29 -13.19
CA GLU A 85 -14.68 -4.44 -12.36
C GLU A 85 -16.06 -5.08 -12.12
N HIS A 86 -16.59 -5.84 -13.08
CA HIS A 86 -17.80 -6.61 -12.85
C HIS A 86 -17.53 -7.74 -11.85
N LEU A 87 -16.45 -8.50 -12.04
CA LEU A 87 -16.10 -9.60 -11.15
C LEU A 87 -15.84 -9.11 -9.72
N ARG A 88 -15.11 -8.00 -9.56
CA ARG A 88 -14.85 -7.33 -8.27
C ARG A 88 -16.15 -7.07 -7.52
N ARG A 89 -17.13 -6.46 -8.18
CA ARG A 89 -18.45 -6.17 -7.59
C ARG A 89 -19.23 -7.44 -7.23
N THR A 90 -19.17 -8.47 -8.07
CA THR A 90 -19.81 -9.76 -7.78
C THR A 90 -19.18 -10.43 -6.55
N LEU A 91 -17.85 -10.41 -6.44
CA LEU A 91 -17.13 -10.95 -5.28
C LEU A 91 -17.45 -10.15 -4.01
N GLU A 92 -17.47 -8.81 -4.07
CA GLU A 92 -17.83 -7.97 -2.92
C GLU A 92 -19.25 -8.26 -2.41
N LEU A 93 -20.22 -8.46 -3.31
CA LEU A 93 -21.58 -8.81 -2.93
C LEU A 93 -21.69 -10.22 -2.32
N GLY A 94 -20.84 -11.15 -2.75
CA GLY A 94 -20.83 -12.53 -2.28
C GLY A 94 -20.06 -12.76 -0.98
N HIS A 95 -19.22 -11.81 -0.56
CA HIS A 95 -18.24 -11.99 0.51
C HIS A 95 -18.29 -10.84 1.54
N PRO A 96 -19.30 -10.81 2.44
CA PRO A 96 -19.44 -9.75 3.45
C PRO A 96 -18.34 -9.78 4.53
N GLU A 97 -17.50 -10.81 4.58
CA GLU A 97 -16.31 -10.86 5.44
C GLU A 97 -15.27 -9.79 5.11
N VAL A 98 -15.31 -9.19 3.90
CA VAL A 98 -14.42 -8.10 3.47
C VAL A 98 -15.23 -6.81 3.26
N SER A 99 -14.66 -5.66 3.62
CA SER A 99 -15.35 -4.37 3.45
C SER A 99 -15.35 -3.85 2.00
N LYS A 100 -14.33 -4.23 1.23
CA LYS A 100 -14.18 -4.04 -0.21
C LYS A 100 -13.09 -4.96 -0.75
N ILE A 101 -13.01 -5.06 -2.07
CA ILE A 101 -11.96 -5.77 -2.81
C ILE A 101 -11.31 -4.77 -3.76
N ASP A 102 -9.98 -4.67 -3.71
CA ASP A 102 -9.18 -3.82 -4.60
C ASP A 102 -8.20 -4.67 -5.42
N PHE A 103 -8.00 -4.28 -6.68
CA PHE A 103 -7.07 -4.93 -7.61
C PHE A 103 -5.96 -3.96 -8.03
N ASP A 104 -4.74 -4.22 -7.59
CA ASP A 104 -3.53 -3.62 -8.13
C ASP A 104 -3.06 -4.42 -9.35
N LEU A 105 -3.13 -3.81 -10.53
CA LEU A 105 -2.78 -4.48 -11.79
C LEU A 105 -1.34 -4.14 -12.21
N GLY A 106 -0.57 -5.15 -12.60
CA GLY A 106 0.75 -5.00 -13.19
C GLY A 106 0.90 -5.81 -14.47
N ARG A 107 1.76 -5.37 -15.39
CA ARG A 107 2.15 -6.17 -16.56
C ARG A 107 3.38 -7.02 -16.25
N ARG A 108 3.48 -8.22 -16.83
CA ARG A 108 4.61 -9.12 -16.59
C ARG A 108 5.95 -8.49 -16.94
N ALA A 109 6.07 -7.87 -18.12
CA ALA A 109 7.32 -7.24 -18.53
C ALA A 109 7.68 -6.08 -17.60
N GLU A 110 6.69 -5.28 -17.19
CA GLU A 110 6.89 -4.17 -16.25
C GLU A 110 7.35 -4.66 -14.88
N ALA A 111 6.67 -5.66 -14.30
CA ALA A 111 6.97 -6.18 -12.97
C ALA A 111 8.36 -6.84 -12.89
N LEU A 112 8.85 -7.38 -14.00
CA LEU A 112 10.16 -8.03 -14.10
C LEU A 112 11.27 -7.14 -14.67
N ALA A 113 10.94 -5.92 -15.12
CA ALA A 113 11.93 -5.01 -15.66
C ALA A 113 12.96 -4.64 -14.59
N SER A 114 14.24 -4.60 -14.97
CA SER A 114 15.34 -4.22 -14.05
C SER A 114 15.13 -2.84 -13.43
N ALA A 115 14.59 -1.89 -14.21
CA ALA A 115 14.24 -0.54 -13.76
C ALA A 115 13.20 -0.53 -12.63
N ASN A 116 12.33 -1.54 -12.58
CA ASN A 116 11.25 -1.67 -11.60
C ASN A 116 11.59 -2.66 -10.47
N ARG A 117 12.84 -3.11 -10.39
CA ARG A 117 13.28 -4.03 -9.32
C ARG A 117 13.01 -3.45 -7.93
N LEU A 118 13.26 -2.15 -7.73
CA LEU A 118 13.09 -1.49 -6.44
C LEU A 118 11.64 -1.07 -6.15
N SER A 119 10.74 -1.13 -7.13
CA SER A 119 9.30 -0.89 -6.99
C SER A 119 8.55 -2.23 -6.98
N TRP A 120 8.20 -2.77 -8.15
CA TRP A 120 7.49 -4.04 -8.32
C TRP A 120 8.21 -5.22 -7.68
N GLY A 121 9.53 -5.33 -7.86
CA GLY A 121 10.30 -6.43 -7.27
C GLY A 121 10.28 -6.41 -5.75
N PHE A 122 10.43 -5.23 -5.14
CA PHE A 122 10.31 -5.04 -3.70
C PHE A 122 8.88 -5.32 -3.22
N TRP A 123 7.86 -4.78 -3.89
CA TRP A 123 6.45 -4.97 -3.57
C TRP A 123 6.08 -6.45 -3.51
N LEU A 124 6.35 -7.20 -4.59
CA LEU A 124 6.05 -8.62 -4.67
C LEU A 124 6.83 -9.44 -3.63
N LYS A 125 8.09 -9.06 -3.33
CA LYS A 125 8.95 -9.80 -2.42
C LYS A 125 8.62 -9.57 -0.94
N HIS A 126 8.24 -8.35 -0.57
CA HIS A 126 8.11 -7.94 0.82
C HIS A 126 6.68 -7.72 1.29
N HIS A 127 5.77 -7.27 0.41
CA HIS A 127 4.40 -6.90 0.78
C HIS A 127 3.33 -7.91 0.33
N CYS A 128 3.67 -8.81 -0.58
CA CYS A 128 2.72 -9.76 -1.15
C CYS A 128 2.93 -11.19 -0.64
N ARG A 129 1.83 -11.94 -0.60
CA ARG A 129 1.80 -13.39 -0.44
C ARG A 129 1.20 -14.02 -1.69
N TRP A 130 1.90 -15.00 -2.25
CA TRP A 130 1.46 -15.72 -3.43
C TRP A 130 0.19 -16.54 -3.16
N LEU A 131 -0.76 -16.49 -4.11
CA LEU A 131 -2.00 -17.27 -4.08
C LEU A 131 -2.12 -18.23 -5.26
N TRP A 132 -1.84 -17.78 -6.48
CA TRP A 132 -2.06 -18.56 -7.69
C TRP A 132 -1.12 -18.16 -8.83
N GLY A 133 -0.88 -19.08 -9.76
CA GLY A 133 -0.08 -18.84 -10.97
C GLY A 133 1.43 -18.91 -10.72
N GLU A 134 2.21 -18.21 -11.53
CA GLU A 134 3.67 -18.15 -11.39
C GLU A 134 4.06 -17.28 -10.19
N ASP A 135 4.85 -17.82 -9.26
CA ASP A 135 5.39 -17.02 -8.15
C ASP A 135 6.61 -16.19 -8.57
N LEU A 136 6.35 -15.04 -9.19
CA LEU A 136 7.34 -14.05 -9.62
C LEU A 136 8.20 -13.49 -8.46
N ALA A 137 7.69 -13.47 -7.23
CA ALA A 137 8.45 -13.01 -6.07
C ALA A 137 9.72 -13.84 -5.82
N ARG A 138 9.76 -15.10 -6.29
CA ARG A 138 10.96 -15.97 -6.23
C ARG A 138 12.11 -15.49 -7.11
N ARG A 139 11.84 -14.63 -8.10
CA ARG A 139 12.86 -14.04 -8.97
C ARG A 139 13.66 -12.94 -8.29
N PHE A 140 13.21 -12.48 -7.11
CA PHE A 140 13.87 -11.42 -6.36
C PHE A 140 14.50 -11.98 -5.08
N THR A 141 15.73 -11.55 -4.80
CA THR A 141 16.37 -11.73 -3.50
C THR A 141 15.75 -10.75 -2.49
N PRO A 142 15.67 -11.09 -1.20
CA PRO A 142 15.27 -10.12 -0.17
C PRO A 142 16.10 -8.84 -0.24
N PHE A 143 15.46 -7.71 0.05
CA PHE A 143 16.04 -6.38 -0.04
C PHE A 143 16.51 -5.91 1.34
N LYS A 144 17.64 -5.19 1.38
CA LYS A 144 18.07 -4.46 2.57
C LYS A 144 17.51 -3.04 2.54
N PRO A 145 17.42 -2.34 3.68
CA PRO A 145 17.00 -0.95 3.72
C PRO A 145 17.83 -0.07 2.79
N ASP A 146 17.16 0.67 1.93
CA ASP A 146 17.79 1.59 0.99
C ASP A 146 16.83 2.76 0.69
N ALA A 147 17.36 3.98 0.69
CA ALA A 147 16.61 5.17 0.30
C ALA A 147 16.12 5.11 -1.16
N ALA A 148 16.82 4.37 -2.03
CA ALA A 148 16.40 4.12 -3.40
C ALA A 148 15.08 3.31 -3.47
N ILE A 149 14.87 2.35 -2.57
CA ILE A 149 13.60 1.63 -2.46
C ILE A 149 12.51 2.59 -2.02
N ALA A 150 12.77 3.40 -0.98
CA ALA A 150 11.80 4.36 -0.47
C ALA A 150 11.35 5.35 -1.57
N ARG A 151 12.28 5.85 -2.38
CA ARG A 151 11.97 6.69 -3.55
C ARG A 151 11.22 5.94 -4.64
N ALA A 152 11.58 4.69 -4.92
CA ALA A 152 10.91 3.91 -5.96
C ALA A 152 9.43 3.62 -5.62
N VAL A 153 9.11 3.39 -4.34
CA VAL A 153 7.74 3.05 -3.91
C VAL A 153 6.89 4.27 -3.54
N ASN A 154 7.50 5.36 -3.06
CA ASN A 154 6.77 6.53 -2.56
C ASN A 154 7.10 7.85 -3.29
N GLY A 155 8.03 7.86 -4.25
CA GLY A 155 8.57 9.10 -4.84
C GLY A 155 7.55 9.97 -5.57
N THR A 156 6.44 9.40 -6.03
CA THR A 156 5.36 10.11 -6.75
C THR A 156 4.20 10.53 -5.86
N VAL A 157 4.33 10.39 -4.54
CA VAL A 157 3.21 10.63 -3.61
C VAL A 157 2.74 12.09 -3.55
N ILE A 158 3.64 13.07 -3.68
CA ILE A 158 3.29 14.49 -3.60
C ILE A 158 2.29 14.86 -4.70
N PRO A 159 2.58 14.65 -6.00
CA PRO A 159 1.61 14.98 -7.05
C PRO A 159 0.32 14.18 -6.94
N VAL A 160 0.36 12.94 -6.44
CA VAL A 160 -0.86 12.14 -6.17
C VAL A 160 -1.73 12.82 -5.11
N LEU A 161 -1.15 13.22 -3.97
CA LEU A 161 -1.87 13.86 -2.88
C LEU A 161 -2.32 15.29 -3.22
N GLU A 162 -1.56 16.02 -4.04
CA GLU A 162 -1.99 17.30 -4.61
C GLU A 162 -3.25 17.13 -5.46
N GLY A 163 -3.32 16.04 -6.25
CA GLY A 163 -4.50 15.67 -7.02
C GLY A 163 -5.76 15.39 -6.17
N TYR A 164 -5.59 15.06 -4.88
CA TYR A 164 -6.73 14.84 -3.97
C TYR A 164 -7.30 16.15 -3.44
N LEU A 165 -6.52 17.25 -3.40
CA LEU A 165 -6.94 18.53 -2.81
C LEU A 165 -8.25 19.10 -3.40
N PRO A 166 -8.49 19.08 -4.73
CA PRO A 166 -9.74 19.55 -5.30
C PRO A 166 -10.94 18.70 -4.89
N THR A 167 -10.77 17.37 -4.85
CA THR A 167 -11.83 16.41 -4.53
C THR A 167 -12.29 16.49 -3.07
N LEU A 168 -11.43 16.98 -2.16
CA LEU A 168 -11.80 17.19 -0.76
C LEU A 168 -12.81 18.34 -0.55
N VAL A 169 -13.14 19.13 -1.58
CA VAL A 169 -13.95 20.36 -1.46
C VAL A 169 -15.34 20.19 -2.07
N THR A 170 -15.48 19.41 -3.15
CA THR A 170 -16.62 19.48 -4.06
C THR A 170 -17.48 18.22 -4.02
N GLY A 171 -18.75 18.33 -3.62
CA GLY A 171 -19.83 17.39 -3.97
C GLY A 171 -19.70 15.94 -3.50
N THR A 172 -18.60 15.57 -2.86
CA THR A 172 -18.31 14.22 -2.38
C THR A 172 -19.18 13.89 -1.19
N LEU A 173 -19.79 12.70 -1.20
CA LEU A 173 -20.57 12.24 -0.06
C LEU A 173 -19.68 12.19 1.19
N PRO A 174 -20.19 12.50 2.40
CA PRO A 174 -19.37 12.51 3.61
C PRO A 174 -18.56 11.23 3.83
N VAL A 175 -19.13 10.07 3.52
CA VAL A 175 -18.46 8.76 3.64
C VAL A 175 -17.28 8.61 2.69
N GLU A 176 -17.42 9.04 1.44
CA GLU A 176 -16.36 8.98 0.42
C GLU A 176 -15.24 9.96 0.77
N ARG A 177 -15.60 11.17 1.25
CA ARG A 177 -14.63 12.16 1.70
C ARG A 177 -13.79 11.63 2.86
N LEU A 178 -14.41 11.05 3.89
CA LEU A 178 -13.69 10.50 5.04
C LEU A 178 -12.80 9.32 4.62
N ARG A 179 -13.24 8.47 3.67
CA ARG A 179 -12.40 7.41 3.08
C ARG A 179 -11.16 8.00 2.40
N LEU A 180 -11.34 9.04 1.59
CA LEU A 180 -10.23 9.73 0.91
C LEU A 180 -9.27 10.42 1.89
N GLN A 181 -9.78 11.08 2.94
CA GLN A 181 -8.96 11.68 4.01
C GLN A 181 -8.08 10.62 4.68
N ARG A 182 -8.66 9.48 5.04
CA ARG A 182 -7.94 8.36 5.64
C ARG A 182 -6.85 7.83 4.71
N GLU A 183 -7.17 7.64 3.44
CA GLU A 183 -6.20 7.17 2.44
C GLU A 183 -5.06 8.18 2.28
N ALA A 184 -5.38 9.46 2.11
CA ALA A 184 -4.41 10.55 1.96
C ALA A 184 -3.44 10.59 3.15
N ALA A 185 -3.98 10.52 4.38
CA ALA A 185 -3.18 10.56 5.60
C ALA A 185 -2.26 9.34 5.75
N ARG A 186 -2.77 8.13 5.47
CA ARG A 186 -1.96 6.89 5.47
C ARG A 186 -0.85 6.95 4.44
N ARG A 187 -1.16 7.43 3.23
CA ARG A 187 -0.21 7.52 2.12
C ARG A 187 0.87 8.55 2.41
N LEU A 188 0.50 9.70 2.97
CA LEU A 188 1.43 10.74 3.40
C LEU A 188 2.43 10.24 4.44
N LEU A 189 1.95 9.60 5.51
CA LEU A 189 2.82 9.10 6.57
C LEU A 189 3.80 8.03 6.09
N ARG A 190 3.35 7.12 5.22
CA ARG A 190 4.24 6.12 4.59
C ARG A 190 5.28 6.78 3.69
N ALA A 191 4.88 7.81 2.96
CA ALA A 191 5.73 8.52 2.04
C ALA A 191 6.87 9.31 2.71
N LEU A 192 6.76 9.68 3.98
CA LEU A 192 7.86 10.30 4.72
C LEU A 192 9.12 9.41 4.80
N LEU A 193 9.00 8.12 4.48
CA LEU A 193 10.14 7.23 4.29
C LEU A 193 11.05 7.68 3.13
N VAL A 194 10.57 8.46 2.16
CA VAL A 194 11.41 9.06 1.10
C VAL A 194 12.52 9.93 1.68
N LEU A 195 12.26 10.58 2.83
CA LEU A 195 13.24 11.38 3.56
C LEU A 195 14.13 10.52 4.48
N ARG A 196 14.43 9.29 4.06
CA ARG A 196 15.33 8.39 4.77
C ARG A 196 16.76 8.90 4.74
N ARG A 197 17.40 8.95 5.91
CA ARG A 197 18.83 9.24 6.04
C ARG A 197 19.66 7.96 5.80
N PRO A 198 20.87 8.06 5.22
CA PRO A 198 21.67 6.87 4.89
C PRO A 198 22.10 6.01 6.08
N ASP A 199 22.16 6.59 7.27
CA ASP A 199 22.58 5.95 8.53
C ASP A 199 21.44 5.18 9.23
N GLU A 200 20.19 5.39 8.79
CA GLU A 200 19.07 4.63 9.32
C GLU A 200 19.18 3.16 8.90
N ILE A 201 19.06 2.25 9.87
CA ILE A 201 19.11 0.80 9.66
C ILE A 201 17.73 0.14 9.77
N ASP A 202 16.72 0.80 10.32
CA ASP A 202 15.37 0.27 10.53
C ASP A 202 14.49 0.41 9.28
N TRP A 203 13.47 -0.44 9.09
CA TRP A 203 12.48 -0.25 8.02
C TRP A 203 11.07 -0.22 8.60
N PRO A 204 10.43 0.96 8.75
CA PRO A 204 9.11 1.02 9.38
C PRO A 204 8.10 0.24 8.54
N TRP A 205 7.27 -0.54 9.23
CA TRP A 205 6.24 -1.41 8.66
C TRP A 205 4.86 -0.87 8.99
N THR A 206 4.58 -0.67 10.27
CA THR A 206 3.28 -0.19 10.74
C THR A 206 3.15 1.33 10.57
N LEU A 207 1.91 1.83 10.53
CA LEU A 207 1.68 3.27 10.48
C LEU A 207 2.23 3.98 11.74
N GLU A 208 2.17 3.31 12.90
CA GLU A 208 2.74 3.79 14.16
C GLU A 208 4.28 3.90 14.07
N GLU A 209 4.96 2.94 13.47
CA GLU A 209 6.41 3.01 13.24
C GLU A 209 6.78 4.16 12.29
N HIS A 210 6.01 4.36 11.21
CA HIS A 210 6.21 5.50 10.30
C HIS A 210 6.03 6.83 11.02
N ARG A 211 4.97 6.96 11.83
CA ARG A 211 4.71 8.12 12.68
C ARG A 211 5.85 8.35 13.68
N THR A 212 6.23 7.32 14.45
CA THR A 212 7.30 7.39 15.46
C THR A 212 8.61 7.86 14.84
N ARG A 213 8.96 7.28 13.67
CA ARG A 213 10.12 7.71 12.89
C ARG A 213 10.01 9.17 12.46
N ALA A 214 8.88 9.57 11.90
CA ALA A 214 8.68 10.95 11.42
C ALA A 214 8.79 11.97 12.57
N LEU A 215 8.20 11.69 13.74
CA LEU A 215 8.29 12.55 14.93
C LEU A 215 9.72 12.68 15.46
N ARG A 216 10.51 11.60 15.38
CA ARG A 216 11.93 11.61 15.77
C ARG A 216 12.76 12.50 14.85
N LEU A 217 12.51 12.45 13.55
CA LEU A 217 13.31 13.17 12.55
C LEU A 217 12.87 14.62 12.36
N TYR A 218 11.57 14.90 12.49
CA TYR A 218 10.96 16.19 12.21
C TYR A 218 10.05 16.64 13.37
N PRO A 219 10.60 16.84 14.59
CA PRO A 219 9.83 17.23 15.76
C PRO A 219 9.08 18.55 15.57
N GLU A 220 9.61 19.46 14.74
CA GLU A 220 8.97 20.73 14.37
C GLU A 220 7.65 20.54 13.61
N GLN A 221 7.49 19.40 12.93
CA GLN A 221 6.24 19.02 12.25
C GLN A 221 5.32 18.16 13.12
N GLY A 222 5.64 17.97 14.41
CA GLY A 222 4.96 17.04 15.30
C GLY A 222 3.44 17.18 15.31
N VAL A 223 2.93 18.41 15.43
CA VAL A 223 1.48 18.69 15.42
C VAL A 223 0.80 18.20 14.13
N ALA A 224 1.45 18.37 12.97
CA ALA A 224 0.90 17.93 11.70
C ALA A 224 0.97 16.40 11.55
N ILE A 225 2.07 15.78 11.96
CA ILE A 225 2.25 14.32 11.94
C ILE A 225 1.18 13.64 12.82
N GLU A 226 0.95 14.15 14.03
CA GLU A 226 -0.10 13.68 14.95
C GLU A 226 -1.50 13.81 14.35
N PHE A 227 -1.77 14.95 13.70
CA PHE A 227 -3.04 15.19 13.01
C PHE A 227 -3.29 14.12 11.93
N PHE A 228 -2.33 13.91 11.02
CA PHE A 228 -2.49 12.90 9.96
C PHE A 228 -2.55 11.49 10.53
N TYR A 229 -1.83 11.19 11.61
CA TYR A 229 -1.94 9.88 12.25
C TYR A 229 -3.34 9.62 12.79
N THR A 230 -3.92 10.61 13.48
CA THR A 230 -5.30 10.53 13.98
C THR A 230 -6.29 10.33 12.83
N GLU A 231 -6.19 11.13 11.77
CA GLU A 231 -7.05 11.03 10.59
C GLU A 231 -6.89 9.72 9.82
N ALA A 232 -5.68 9.13 9.83
CA ALA A 232 -5.41 7.84 9.21
C ALA A 232 -6.04 6.64 9.95
N LEU A 233 -6.31 6.79 11.25
CA LEU A 233 -7.03 5.81 12.06
C LEU A 233 -8.54 6.07 11.98
N GLN A 234 -8.95 7.28 12.35
CA GLN A 234 -10.34 7.70 12.47
C GLN A 234 -10.49 9.12 11.90
N PRO A 235 -10.77 9.27 10.59
CA PRO A 235 -10.94 10.57 9.97
C PRO A 235 -12.19 11.25 10.55
N GLN A 236 -12.02 12.45 11.08
CA GLN A 236 -13.09 13.26 11.68
C GLN A 236 -12.98 14.74 11.31
N ALA A 237 -11.80 15.20 10.86
CA ALA A 237 -11.57 16.59 10.51
C ALA A 237 -12.53 17.07 9.42
N ALA A 238 -12.91 18.34 9.53
CA ALA A 238 -13.66 19.02 8.49
C ALA A 238 -12.83 19.08 7.20
N ALA A 239 -13.51 18.95 6.07
CA ALA A 239 -12.93 18.99 4.72
C ALA A 239 -11.92 20.14 4.52
N ALA A 240 -12.32 21.35 4.92
CA ALA A 240 -11.52 22.56 4.75
C ALA A 240 -10.24 22.53 5.60
N GLU A 241 -10.34 22.06 6.85
CA GLU A 241 -9.20 21.91 7.76
C GLU A 241 -8.22 20.88 7.22
N PHE A 242 -8.70 19.68 6.88
CA PHE A 242 -7.86 18.61 6.36
C PHE A 242 -7.11 19.05 5.09
N ARG A 243 -7.83 19.68 4.15
CA ARG A 243 -7.23 20.20 2.91
C ARG A 243 -6.15 21.24 3.19
N GLN A 244 -6.42 22.20 4.09
CA GLN A 244 -5.44 23.25 4.43
C GLN A 244 -4.17 22.64 5.04
N ARG A 245 -4.32 21.71 5.99
CA ARG A 245 -3.20 21.02 6.62
C ARG A 245 -2.42 20.17 5.62
N LEU A 246 -3.13 19.43 4.75
CA LEU A 246 -2.51 18.63 3.70
C LEU A 246 -1.70 19.50 2.74
N ALA A 247 -2.28 20.58 2.22
CA ALA A 247 -1.58 21.49 1.31
C ALA A 247 -0.33 22.10 1.94
N ALA A 248 -0.43 22.57 3.20
CA ALA A 248 0.71 23.14 3.93
C ALA A 248 1.83 22.10 4.13
N PHE A 249 1.46 20.88 4.54
CA PHE A 249 2.43 19.82 4.80
C PHE A 249 3.09 19.30 3.52
N LEU A 250 2.35 19.21 2.41
CA LEU A 250 2.92 18.87 1.09
C LEU A 250 3.94 19.91 0.62
N GLY A 251 3.68 21.20 0.88
CA GLY A 251 4.64 22.27 0.61
C GLY A 251 5.96 22.10 1.37
N TRP A 252 5.88 21.79 2.68
CA TRP A 252 7.05 21.46 3.48
C TRP A 252 7.75 20.19 2.97
N PHE A 253 7.00 19.12 2.70
CA PHE A 253 7.55 17.85 2.26
C PHE A 253 8.31 17.99 0.93
N ALA A 254 7.78 18.76 -0.01
CA ALA A 254 8.45 19.07 -1.28
C ALA A 254 9.78 19.82 -1.09
N GLN A 255 9.87 20.70 -0.08
CA GLN A 255 11.11 21.40 0.25
C GLN A 255 12.18 20.45 0.80
N GLN A 256 11.79 19.53 1.70
CA GLN A 256 12.72 18.54 2.25
C GLN A 256 13.31 17.61 1.17
N GLN A 257 12.55 17.26 0.15
CA GLN A 257 13.06 16.45 -0.97
C GLN A 257 14.10 17.18 -1.83
N ARG A 258 14.08 18.52 -1.86
CA ARG A 258 15.02 19.35 -2.64
C ARG A 258 16.28 19.69 -1.86
N SER A 259 16.18 19.73 -0.54
CA SER A 259 17.28 20.01 0.38
C SER A 259 17.44 18.82 1.33
N PRO A 260 18.02 17.69 0.89
CA PRO A 260 18.40 16.66 1.84
C PRO A 260 19.36 17.30 2.85
N GLU A 261 19.00 17.27 4.14
CA GLU A 261 19.92 17.72 5.20
C GLU A 261 21.29 17.04 4.99
N PRO A 262 22.40 17.80 5.12
CA PRO A 262 23.75 17.29 4.89
C PRO A 262 24.15 16.18 5.89
#